data_AF-A0A222GA29-F1
#
_entry.id   AF-A0A222GA29-F1
#
_cell.length_a   1.000
_cell.length_b   1.000
_cell.length_c   1.000
_cell.angle_alpha   90.00
_cell.angle_beta   90.00
_cell.angle_gamma   90.00
#
_symmetry.space_group_name_H-M   'P 1'
#
loop_
_entity.id
_entity.type
_entity.pdbx_description
1 polymer ?
#
loop_
_entity_poly.entity_id
_entity_poly.type
_entity_poly.pdbx_seq_one_letter_code
_entity_poly.pdbx_strand_id
1 'polypeptide(L)'
;MTVEKLIKKRLAVCIAMSSTLLSVSSFADVKDIQTGQLQPNLSAIVQPEELSIDRYAGYTFREKEIADLPRVIEQIWTGNLNAANGGVITYNFPNGKGLTGLYNNKKYGFTAGDGLSGFSEAQKNAARNSIQFWDDLIAPKFIERGTKGADIQFSNSHDPGQAYAYYPEYGFTNAKGWKFFGDIFVATPDVNWTNAWLNFGGYGVTTLVHEIGHTLGLSHPGAYNGSGATNYVSQAEYAQDSNQYSLMSYWGDEETSNQPFGGGIVDWSTGFYNYPHTPMVHDILAIQTAYGADSTTRSDDTVYGWNSTAGNVVYDFSENLFPIVTIYDAGGIDTIDMSGANASVFIDLNDGQYSSGAASVPSEDEINRRRQLMRDAGNTGLGNVGVGTTDFWQNLTTTAHEEFLTAETGVSGLGVTSHDNIAIAYGTIIENAIGSSKRDYLRGNAADNVLTGNGGDDVLEGMAGADTYIGGEGFDTFVFTNIESGDMVTDFETGQDLIDLSSTGVSFNFIEKASFSNTAGELRYADGMLMGDVDGDGSADLVIDLKGASLSASDLAL
;
A
#
# COMPACT_ATOMS: atom_id res chain seq x y z
N MET A 1 -24.92 -12.19 -3.87
CA MET A 1 -25.41 -10.78 -3.81
C MET A 1 -25.14 -10.13 -5.16
N THR A 2 -26.01 -9.29 -5.74
CA THR A 2 -25.75 -8.70 -7.07
C THR A 2 -24.73 -7.56 -6.97
N VAL A 3 -23.83 -7.42 -7.95
CA VAL A 3 -22.79 -6.35 -8.01
C VAL A 3 -23.39 -4.95 -7.80
N GLU A 4 -24.58 -4.69 -8.34
CA GLU A 4 -25.32 -3.42 -8.15
C GLU A 4 -25.72 -3.13 -6.68
N LYS A 5 -25.84 -4.16 -5.84
CA LYS A 5 -26.18 -4.07 -4.41
C LYS A 5 -24.93 -3.81 -3.56
N LEU A 6 -23.78 -4.37 -3.95
CA LEU A 6 -22.45 -4.09 -3.40
C LEU A 6 -22.07 -2.62 -3.64
N ILE A 7 -22.23 -2.14 -4.88
CA ILE A 7 -21.93 -0.76 -5.28
C ILE A 7 -22.79 0.25 -4.49
N LYS A 8 -24.07 -0.04 -4.27
CA LYS A 8 -24.95 0.82 -3.45
C LYS A 8 -24.55 0.81 -1.98
N LYS A 9 -23.90 -0.25 -1.48
CA LYS A 9 -23.41 -0.35 -0.10
C LYS A 9 -22.15 0.49 0.07
N ARG A 10 -21.18 0.40 -0.84
CA ARG A 10 -19.98 1.26 -0.88
C ARG A 10 -20.32 2.74 -1.04
N LEU A 11 -21.21 3.09 -1.99
CA LEU A 11 -21.71 4.47 -2.12
C LEU A 11 -22.47 4.94 -0.87
N ALA A 12 -23.24 4.08 -0.21
CA ALA A 12 -23.97 4.43 1.01
C ALA A 12 -23.05 4.61 2.22
N VAL A 13 -21.95 3.84 2.32
CA VAL A 13 -20.90 4.02 3.35
C VAL A 13 -20.17 5.35 3.12
N CYS A 14 -19.73 5.64 1.88
CA CYS A 14 -19.14 6.94 1.55
C CYS A 14 -20.09 8.12 1.86
N ILE A 15 -21.40 8.00 1.58
CA ILE A 15 -22.39 9.06 1.84
C ILE A 15 -22.77 9.18 3.33
N ALA A 16 -22.86 8.07 4.07
CA ALA A 16 -23.22 8.07 5.49
C ALA A 16 -22.05 8.53 6.37
N MET A 17 -20.83 8.07 6.09
CA MET A 17 -19.64 8.39 6.89
C MET A 17 -18.91 9.68 6.46
N SER A 18 -19.15 10.20 5.24
CA SER A 18 -18.70 11.57 4.86
C SER A 18 -19.38 12.67 5.68
N SER A 19 -20.46 12.37 6.42
CA SER A 19 -21.08 13.32 7.34
C SER A 19 -20.32 13.47 8.68
N THR A 20 -19.32 12.63 8.92
CA THR A 20 -18.46 12.60 10.14
C THR A 20 -16.97 12.79 9.83
N LEU A 21 -16.62 13.50 8.75
CA LEU A 21 -15.24 13.87 8.44
C LEU A 21 -14.62 14.68 9.59
N LEU A 22 -13.57 14.15 10.22
CA LEU A 22 -12.83 14.85 11.27
C LEU A 22 -11.81 15.80 10.64
N SER A 23 -12.05 17.11 10.76
CA SER A 23 -11.07 18.12 10.38
C SER A 23 -9.97 18.25 11.44
N VAL A 24 -8.77 18.68 11.01
CA VAL A 24 -7.63 18.94 11.93
C VAL A 24 -7.97 19.96 13.03
N SER A 25 -8.99 20.79 12.81
CA SER A 25 -9.48 21.81 13.74
C SER A 25 -10.58 21.36 14.71
N SER A 26 -11.11 20.12 14.61
CA SER A 26 -12.29 19.65 15.36
C SER A 26 -12.01 18.55 16.39
N PHE A 27 -10.75 18.27 16.72
CA PHE A 27 -10.34 17.16 17.60
C PHE A 27 -10.76 17.25 19.09
N ALA A 28 -11.54 18.24 19.49
CA ALA A 28 -11.95 18.43 20.89
C ALA A 28 -13.14 17.56 21.33
N ASP A 29 -13.86 16.90 20.41
CA ASP A 29 -15.20 16.33 20.67
C ASP A 29 -15.31 14.79 20.56
N VAL A 30 -14.22 14.04 20.34
CA VAL A 30 -14.30 12.57 20.24
C VAL A 30 -14.25 11.95 21.65
N LYS A 31 -15.42 11.59 22.21
CA LYS A 31 -15.55 10.82 23.46
C LYS A 31 -16.27 9.50 23.24
N ASP A 32 -15.61 8.45 23.78
CA ASP A 32 -16.12 7.15 24.21
C ASP A 32 -16.95 6.31 23.23
N ILE A 33 -16.33 5.28 22.64
CA ILE A 33 -17.02 4.10 22.11
C ILE A 33 -16.61 2.87 22.94
N GLN A 34 -17.59 2.07 23.36
CA GLN A 34 -17.46 1.01 24.36
C GLN A 34 -16.94 -0.33 23.79
N THR A 35 -16.03 -0.97 24.54
CA THR A 35 -15.21 -2.13 24.17
C THR A 35 -15.77 -3.51 24.62
N GLY A 36 -17.07 -3.78 24.39
CA GLY A 36 -17.68 -5.05 24.77
C GLY A 36 -17.51 -6.15 23.71
N GLN A 37 -16.65 -7.14 23.97
CA GLN A 37 -16.42 -8.41 23.22
C GLN A 37 -17.09 -8.48 21.84
N LEU A 38 -16.33 -8.12 20.81
CA LEU A 38 -16.74 -8.15 19.42
C LEU A 38 -16.52 -9.56 18.85
N GLN A 39 -17.55 -10.40 18.91
CA GLN A 39 -17.61 -11.57 18.04
C GLN A 39 -17.96 -11.07 16.63
N PRO A 40 -17.21 -11.49 15.58
CA PRO A 40 -17.50 -11.08 14.22
C PRO A 40 -18.92 -11.52 13.88
N ASN A 41 -19.69 -10.68 13.19
CA ASN A 41 -20.95 -11.12 12.62
C ASN A 41 -20.62 -12.01 11.42
N LEU A 42 -20.43 -13.31 11.66
CA LEU A 42 -20.07 -14.31 10.64
C LEU A 42 -21.09 -14.37 9.50
N SER A 43 -22.37 -14.06 9.76
CA SER A 43 -23.40 -13.93 8.71
C SER A 43 -23.27 -12.69 7.81
N ALA A 44 -22.33 -11.80 8.16
CA ALA A 44 -21.99 -10.56 7.47
C ALA A 44 -20.52 -10.49 7.04
N ILE A 45 -19.79 -11.62 7.05
CA ILE A 45 -18.63 -11.80 6.16
C ILE A 45 -19.20 -11.79 4.74
N VAL A 46 -19.46 -10.58 4.26
CA VAL A 46 -19.65 -10.30 2.86
C VAL A 46 -18.35 -10.71 2.22
N GLN A 47 -18.39 -11.49 1.12
CA GLN A 47 -17.24 -11.67 0.24
C GLN A 47 -16.48 -10.36 0.21
N PRO A 48 -15.28 -10.32 0.83
CA PRO A 48 -14.73 -9.06 1.29
C PRO A 48 -14.72 -8.08 0.14
N GLU A 49 -15.32 -6.91 0.38
CA GLU A 49 -15.37 -5.90 -0.66
C GLU A 49 -13.91 -5.52 -0.90
N GLU A 50 -13.39 -5.85 -2.07
CA GLU A 50 -11.98 -5.62 -2.38
C GLU A 50 -11.61 -4.16 -2.18
N LEU A 51 -10.50 -3.91 -1.49
CA LEU A 51 -10.02 -2.57 -1.16
C LEU A 51 -9.62 -1.80 -2.43
N SER A 52 -9.02 -2.52 -3.39
CA SER A 52 -8.77 -1.97 -4.71
C SER A 52 -10.06 -1.80 -5.49
N ILE A 53 -10.27 -0.59 -6.02
CA ILE A 53 -11.44 -0.29 -6.82
C ILE A 53 -11.30 -0.80 -8.25
N ASP A 54 -10.10 -1.25 -8.64
CA ASP A 54 -9.77 -1.69 -10.01
C ASP A 54 -10.66 -2.84 -10.50
N ARG A 55 -11.09 -3.75 -9.62
CA ARG A 55 -11.98 -4.87 -10.01
C ARG A 55 -13.41 -4.44 -10.32
N TYR A 56 -13.76 -3.18 -10.07
CA TYR A 56 -15.02 -2.55 -10.46
C TYR A 56 -14.89 -1.71 -11.74
N ALA A 57 -13.91 -2.01 -12.60
CA ALA A 57 -13.75 -1.32 -13.88
C ALA A 57 -15.05 -1.29 -14.71
N GLY A 58 -15.29 -0.15 -15.38
CA GLY A 58 -16.51 0.12 -16.14
C GLY A 58 -17.70 0.64 -15.31
N TYR A 59 -17.57 0.71 -13.98
CA TYR A 59 -18.50 1.43 -13.11
C TYR A 59 -18.06 2.88 -12.90
N THR A 60 -18.82 3.62 -12.08
CA THR A 60 -18.53 5.02 -11.75
C THR A 60 -18.32 5.17 -10.25
N PHE A 61 -17.28 5.91 -9.86
CA PHE A 61 -16.98 6.31 -8.50
C PHE A 61 -16.65 7.82 -8.48
N ARG A 62 -17.26 8.58 -7.56
CA ARG A 62 -17.14 10.05 -7.49
C ARG A 62 -17.27 10.76 -8.85
N GLU A 63 -18.30 10.38 -9.61
CA GLU A 63 -18.60 10.93 -10.95
C GLU A 63 -17.53 10.64 -12.03
N LYS A 64 -16.57 9.75 -11.75
CA LYS A 64 -15.54 9.30 -12.68
C LYS A 64 -15.69 7.83 -13.01
N GLU A 65 -15.32 7.45 -14.23
CA GLU A 65 -15.18 6.04 -14.61
C GLU A 65 -14.10 5.38 -13.76
N ILE A 66 -14.37 4.18 -13.26
CA ILE A 66 -13.35 3.28 -12.75
C ILE A 66 -12.66 2.65 -13.96
N ALA A 67 -11.42 3.03 -14.21
CA ALA A 67 -10.65 2.56 -15.37
C ALA A 67 -10.22 1.09 -15.19
N ASP A 68 -10.20 0.32 -16.28
CA ASP A 68 -9.49 -0.97 -16.30
C ASP A 68 -7.96 -0.76 -16.42
N LEU A 69 -7.19 -1.81 -16.13
CA LEU A 69 -5.73 -1.74 -16.16
C LEU A 69 -5.16 -1.29 -17.53
N PRO A 70 -5.67 -1.77 -18.68
CA PRO A 70 -5.26 -1.24 -19.99
C PRO A 70 -5.50 0.27 -20.14
N ARG A 71 -6.67 0.78 -19.70
CA ARG A 71 -7.00 2.22 -19.74
C ARG A 71 -6.08 3.04 -18.85
N VAL A 72 -5.73 2.52 -17.67
CA VAL A 72 -4.74 3.12 -16.75
C VAL A 72 -3.37 3.24 -17.43
N ILE A 73 -2.87 2.16 -18.04
CA ILE A 73 -1.59 2.15 -18.74
C ILE A 73 -1.59 3.17 -19.88
N GLU A 74 -2.62 3.19 -20.72
CA GLU A 74 -2.76 4.15 -21.82
C GLU A 74 -2.73 5.60 -21.32
N GLN A 75 -3.28 5.83 -20.13
CA GLN A 75 -3.36 7.16 -19.55
C GLN A 75 -2.04 7.66 -18.96
N ILE A 76 -1.32 6.79 -18.24
CA ILE A 76 -0.11 7.16 -17.50
C ILE A 76 1.12 7.08 -18.39
N TRP A 77 1.24 6.07 -19.25
CA TRP A 77 2.44 5.92 -20.07
C TRP A 77 2.36 6.76 -21.34
N THR A 78 3.31 7.70 -21.51
CA THR A 78 3.36 8.59 -22.67
C THR A 78 3.69 7.91 -24.00
N GLY A 79 4.02 6.62 -23.99
CA GLY A 79 4.54 5.87 -25.14
C GLY A 79 6.01 6.12 -25.46
N ASN A 80 6.69 6.98 -24.69
CA ASN A 80 8.11 7.28 -24.86
C ASN A 80 8.94 6.58 -23.78
N LEU A 81 10.16 6.19 -24.13
CA LEU A 81 11.11 5.54 -23.23
C LEU A 81 12.42 6.31 -23.21
N ASN A 82 13.08 6.33 -22.06
CA ASN A 82 14.47 6.76 -21.98
C ASN A 82 15.33 5.68 -22.64
N ALA A 83 15.62 5.86 -23.93
CA ALA A 83 16.20 4.85 -24.81
C ALA A 83 17.56 4.35 -24.31
N ALA A 84 17.52 3.26 -23.55
CA ALA A 84 18.66 2.53 -23.03
C ALA A 84 19.52 2.00 -24.18
N ASN A 85 20.73 2.53 -24.33
CA ASN A 85 21.72 1.90 -25.19
C ASN A 85 22.35 0.73 -24.41
N GLY A 86 21.84 -0.48 -24.61
CA GLY A 86 22.34 -1.69 -23.96
C GLY A 86 21.83 -1.94 -22.53
N GLY A 87 20.59 -1.55 -22.22
CA GLY A 87 19.95 -1.87 -20.94
C GLY A 87 20.43 -1.03 -19.75
N VAL A 88 21.00 0.15 -20.00
CA VAL A 88 21.50 1.06 -18.97
C VAL A 88 20.90 2.45 -19.14
N ILE A 89 20.40 3.02 -18.04
CA ILE A 89 20.00 4.42 -17.92
C ILE A 89 21.04 5.13 -17.03
N THR A 90 21.63 6.21 -17.51
CA THR A 90 22.70 6.88 -16.77
C THR A 90 22.19 8.14 -16.07
N TYR A 91 22.68 8.41 -14.86
CA TYR A 91 22.34 9.64 -14.13
C TYR A 91 23.56 10.35 -13.56
N ASN A 92 23.45 11.64 -13.26
CA ASN A 92 24.49 12.38 -12.54
C ASN A 92 23.98 13.60 -11.74
N PHE A 93 24.90 14.21 -10.99
CA PHE A 93 24.68 15.42 -10.21
C PHE A 93 25.64 16.55 -10.64
N PRO A 94 25.23 17.47 -11.53
CA PRO A 94 26.06 18.57 -11.98
C PRO A 94 26.39 19.57 -10.85
N ASN A 95 27.57 20.19 -10.90
CA ASN A 95 28.07 21.10 -9.86
C ASN A 95 27.62 22.57 -10.03
N GLY A 96 26.50 22.82 -10.70
CA GLY A 96 26.00 24.17 -11.03
C GLY A 96 26.76 24.85 -12.17
N LYS A 97 28.10 24.89 -12.16
CA LYS A 97 28.93 25.47 -13.24
C LYS A 97 28.83 24.71 -14.57
N GLY A 98 28.47 23.42 -14.51
CA GLY A 98 28.23 22.59 -15.69
C GLY A 98 26.95 22.93 -16.47
N LEU A 99 26.03 23.70 -15.88
CA LEU A 99 24.68 23.95 -16.38
C LEU A 99 24.50 25.35 -17.01
N THR A 100 25.27 26.34 -16.56
CA THR A 100 25.00 27.77 -16.83
C THR A 100 25.08 28.23 -18.28
N GLY A 101 25.65 27.45 -19.20
CA GLY A 101 25.75 27.84 -20.62
C GLY A 101 24.48 27.61 -21.43
N LEU A 102 23.83 26.47 -21.21
CA LEU A 102 22.78 25.94 -22.09
C LEU A 102 21.37 26.24 -21.56
N TYR A 103 21.16 26.13 -20.24
CA TYR A 103 19.88 26.40 -19.57
C TYR A 103 19.61 27.90 -19.33
N ASN A 104 20.64 28.77 -19.37
CA ASN A 104 20.49 30.22 -19.20
C ASN A 104 20.42 30.97 -20.55
N ASN A 105 20.16 30.25 -21.64
CA ASN A 105 20.18 30.82 -22.98
C ASN A 105 18.77 31.08 -23.51
N LYS A 106 18.36 32.36 -23.45
CA LYS A 106 17.07 32.87 -23.95
C LYS A 106 16.78 32.50 -25.42
N LYS A 107 17.78 32.16 -26.22
CA LYS A 107 17.62 31.75 -27.63
C LYS A 107 16.93 30.38 -27.77
N TYR A 108 17.00 29.54 -26.74
CA TYR A 108 16.43 28.19 -26.74
C TYR A 108 15.13 28.09 -25.92
N GLY A 109 14.59 29.23 -25.44
CA GLY A 109 13.30 29.27 -24.74
C GLY A 109 13.33 28.83 -23.28
N PHE A 110 14.50 28.51 -22.72
CA PHE A 110 14.62 28.08 -21.33
C PHE A 110 14.61 29.26 -20.35
N THR A 111 13.63 29.26 -19.45
CA THR A 111 13.59 30.11 -18.23
C THR A 111 14.20 29.42 -17.02
N ALA A 112 14.38 28.09 -17.10
CA ALA A 112 14.94 27.16 -16.10
C ALA A 112 16.28 27.56 -15.46
N GLY A 113 16.99 28.52 -16.07
CA GLY A 113 18.31 28.96 -15.68
C GLY A 113 18.39 29.88 -14.46
N ASP A 114 17.26 30.24 -13.84
CA ASP A 114 17.29 31.14 -12.69
C ASP A 114 17.79 30.43 -11.42
N GLY A 115 18.86 30.98 -10.84
CA GLY A 115 19.43 30.47 -9.60
C GLY A 115 19.86 28.98 -9.61
N LEU A 116 20.25 28.43 -10.77
CA LEU A 116 20.70 27.03 -10.86
C LEU A 116 21.85 26.71 -9.91
N SER A 117 21.72 25.63 -9.15
CA SER A 117 22.77 25.11 -8.27
C SER A 117 22.79 23.58 -8.27
N GLY A 118 23.91 23.01 -7.85
CA GLY A 118 24.00 21.55 -7.67
C GLY A 118 23.25 21.09 -6.43
N PHE A 119 22.84 19.84 -6.42
CA PHE A 119 22.30 19.20 -5.22
C PHE A 119 23.31 19.18 -4.07
N SER A 120 22.82 19.38 -2.84
CA SER A 120 23.58 19.08 -1.62
C SER A 120 23.84 17.57 -1.51
N GLU A 121 24.81 17.15 -0.68
CA GLU A 121 25.07 15.71 -0.49
C GLU A 121 23.84 14.95 0.04
N ALA A 122 23.04 15.58 0.91
CA ALA A 122 21.78 14.99 1.38
C ALA A 122 20.79 14.76 0.23
N GLN A 123 20.61 15.76 -0.66
CA GLN A 123 19.76 15.62 -1.84
C GLN A 123 20.29 14.57 -2.81
N LYS A 124 21.61 14.46 -3.01
CA LYS A 124 22.21 13.40 -3.85
C LYS A 124 21.92 12.02 -3.30
N ASN A 125 22.06 11.83 -1.99
CA ASN A 125 21.77 10.54 -1.34
C ASN A 125 20.28 10.20 -1.46
N ALA A 126 19.39 11.16 -1.22
CA ALA A 126 17.95 10.95 -1.41
C ALA A 126 17.60 10.60 -2.86
N ALA A 127 18.22 11.27 -3.84
CA ALA A 127 18.01 10.97 -5.26
C ALA A 127 18.52 9.57 -5.64
N ARG A 128 19.66 9.12 -5.11
CA ARG A 128 20.14 7.74 -5.33
C ARG A 128 19.16 6.71 -4.78
N ASN A 129 18.65 6.92 -3.56
CA ASN A 129 17.65 6.04 -2.98
C ASN A 129 16.35 6.04 -3.80
N SER A 130 15.92 7.22 -4.28
CA SER A 130 14.74 7.36 -5.13
C SER A 130 14.90 6.66 -6.48
N ILE A 131 16.11 6.69 -7.05
CA ILE A 131 16.45 5.92 -8.26
C ILE A 131 16.35 4.42 -7.99
N GLN A 132 16.81 3.94 -6.84
CA GLN A 132 16.73 2.52 -6.50
C GLN A 132 15.29 2.00 -6.54
N PHE A 133 14.31 2.80 -6.09
CA PHE A 133 12.90 2.41 -6.15
C PHE A 133 12.39 2.19 -7.57
N TRP A 134 12.99 2.83 -8.59
CA TRP A 134 12.68 2.57 -9.99
C TRP A 134 13.56 1.45 -10.57
N ASP A 135 14.85 1.39 -10.21
CA ASP A 135 15.80 0.35 -10.64
C ASP A 135 15.38 -1.07 -10.21
N ASP A 136 14.71 -1.18 -9.06
CA ASP A 136 14.13 -2.42 -8.55
C ASP A 136 12.94 -2.92 -9.40
N LEU A 137 12.28 -2.05 -10.17
CA LEU A 137 11.03 -2.40 -10.84
C LEU A 137 11.21 -2.85 -12.29
N ILE A 138 12.27 -2.37 -12.96
CA ILE A 138 12.41 -2.47 -14.42
C ILE A 138 13.73 -3.09 -14.86
N ALA A 139 13.70 -3.79 -15.99
CA ALA A 139 14.87 -4.49 -16.53
C ALA A 139 16.11 -3.60 -16.79
N PRO A 140 16.01 -2.32 -17.24
CA PRO A 140 17.18 -1.46 -17.38
C PRO A 140 17.80 -1.07 -16.04
N LYS A 141 19.14 -1.03 -16.00
CA LYS A 141 19.89 -0.65 -14.79
C LYS A 141 20.35 0.79 -14.76
N PHE A 142 20.22 1.42 -13.60
CA PHE A 142 20.67 2.79 -13.37
C PHE A 142 22.14 2.83 -12.98
N ILE A 143 22.92 3.69 -13.66
CA ILE A 143 24.35 3.86 -13.38
C ILE A 143 24.69 5.33 -13.21
N GLU A 144 25.21 5.69 -12.03
CA GLU A 144 25.76 7.02 -11.79
C GLU A 144 27.02 7.22 -12.65
N ARG A 145 27.10 8.34 -13.36
CA ARG A 145 28.28 8.74 -14.13
C ARG A 145 28.86 10.05 -13.61
N GLY A 146 30.03 10.42 -14.17
CA GLY A 146 30.65 11.72 -13.92
C GLY A 146 29.73 12.90 -14.24
N THR A 147 30.22 14.12 -13.98
CA THR A 147 29.38 15.33 -13.87
C THR A 147 28.78 15.88 -15.18
N LYS A 148 28.87 15.17 -16.32
CA LYS A 148 28.30 15.60 -17.62
C LYS A 148 27.84 14.41 -18.47
N GLY A 149 26.78 14.61 -19.25
CA GLY A 149 26.38 13.72 -20.35
C GLY A 149 25.72 12.42 -19.91
N ALA A 150 25.02 12.44 -18.78
CA ALA A 150 24.11 11.37 -18.37
C ALA A 150 22.75 11.51 -19.08
N ASP A 151 21.91 10.48 -19.00
CA ASP A 151 20.54 10.50 -19.53
C ASP A 151 19.57 11.24 -18.59
N ILE A 152 19.89 11.28 -17.29
CA ILE A 152 19.16 12.04 -16.27
C ILE A 152 20.14 12.93 -15.51
N GLN A 153 19.82 14.21 -15.36
CA GLN A 153 20.63 15.13 -14.54
C GLN A 153 19.76 15.81 -13.49
N PHE A 154 20.24 15.84 -12.25
CA PHE A 154 19.53 16.43 -11.12
C PHE A 154 20.12 17.77 -10.74
N SER A 155 19.29 18.81 -10.67
CA SER A 155 19.73 20.17 -10.32
C SER A 155 18.70 20.92 -9.51
N ASN A 156 19.18 21.84 -8.67
CA ASN A 156 18.31 22.79 -8.00
C ASN A 156 18.11 24.03 -8.88
N SER A 157 16.95 24.67 -8.78
CA SER A 157 16.59 25.90 -9.50
C SER A 157 15.74 26.82 -8.61
N HIS A 158 15.71 28.12 -8.91
CA HIS A 158 14.78 29.07 -8.29
C HIS A 158 13.51 29.29 -9.16
N ASP A 159 13.42 28.62 -10.31
CA ASP A 159 12.32 28.73 -11.27
C ASP A 159 11.04 27.97 -10.85
N PRO A 160 11.07 26.66 -10.52
CA PRO A 160 9.86 25.94 -10.13
C PRO A 160 9.38 26.30 -8.72
N GLY A 161 8.07 26.17 -8.49
CA GLY A 161 7.48 26.23 -7.14
C GLY A 161 7.75 24.97 -6.31
N GLN A 162 7.81 23.80 -6.94
CA GLN A 162 8.14 22.52 -6.31
C GLN A 162 9.28 21.82 -7.07
N ALA A 163 8.99 21.33 -8.28
CA ALA A 163 9.94 20.75 -9.22
C ALA A 163 9.33 20.68 -10.64
N TYR A 164 10.12 20.28 -11.63
CA TYR A 164 9.65 19.69 -12.89
C TYR A 164 10.75 18.82 -13.52
N ALA A 165 10.31 17.91 -14.38
CA ALA A 165 11.15 17.08 -15.21
C ALA A 165 10.71 17.11 -16.68
N TYR A 166 11.59 16.64 -17.55
CA TYR A 166 11.27 16.47 -18.98
C TYR A 166 11.14 14.99 -19.33
N TYR A 167 10.10 14.65 -20.08
CA TYR A 167 9.94 13.32 -20.68
C TYR A 167 11.16 12.93 -21.55
N PRO A 168 11.40 11.62 -21.75
CA PRO A 168 12.43 11.11 -22.64
C PRO A 168 12.40 11.66 -24.07
N GLU A 169 11.24 12.05 -24.57
CA GLU A 169 11.09 12.57 -25.93
C GLU A 169 10.07 13.71 -25.99
N TYR A 170 10.49 14.94 -25.69
CA TYR A 170 9.70 16.13 -26.01
C TYR A 170 10.35 16.96 -27.13
N GLY A 171 9.97 16.67 -28.38
CA GLY A 171 9.60 17.66 -29.40
C GLY A 171 10.57 18.76 -29.85
N PHE A 172 11.78 18.89 -29.33
CA PHE A 172 12.75 19.89 -29.86
C PHE A 172 13.51 19.35 -31.07
N THR A 173 12.81 19.18 -32.19
CA THR A 173 13.40 18.91 -33.51
C THR A 173 14.46 19.94 -33.94
N ASN A 174 14.54 21.09 -33.23
CA ASN A 174 15.53 22.14 -33.45
C ASN A 174 16.69 22.17 -32.43
N ALA A 175 16.68 21.35 -31.38
CA ALA A 175 17.81 21.22 -30.45
C ALA A 175 18.88 20.31 -31.07
N LYS A 176 19.63 20.86 -32.03
CA LYS A 176 20.70 20.20 -32.82
C LYS A 176 21.75 19.46 -31.97
N GLY A 177 21.42 18.27 -31.46
CA GLY A 177 22.34 17.37 -30.76
C GLY A 177 22.61 17.69 -29.28
N TRP A 178 21.77 18.48 -28.61
CA TRP A 178 21.87 18.72 -27.16
C TRP A 178 20.76 17.93 -26.44
N LYS A 179 21.14 16.89 -25.68
CA LYS A 179 20.21 16.08 -24.86
C LYS A 179 19.81 16.90 -23.62
N PHE A 180 18.53 17.24 -23.52
CA PHE A 180 17.88 17.82 -22.32
C PHE A 180 16.74 16.93 -21.79
N PHE A 181 16.61 15.76 -22.40
CA PHE A 181 15.56 14.81 -22.12
C PHE A 181 15.90 14.10 -20.82
N GLY A 182 14.92 13.97 -19.91
CA GLY A 182 15.13 13.31 -18.63
C GLY A 182 15.83 14.17 -17.55
N ASP A 183 16.03 15.47 -17.76
CA ASP A 183 16.59 16.32 -16.69
C ASP A 183 15.52 16.70 -15.65
N ILE A 184 15.93 16.83 -14.39
CA ILE A 184 15.09 17.15 -13.22
C ILE A 184 15.57 18.44 -12.58
N PHE A 185 14.63 19.36 -12.34
CA PHE A 185 14.85 20.63 -11.67
C PHE A 185 13.98 20.74 -10.42
N VAL A 186 14.60 20.80 -9.25
CA VAL A 186 13.93 20.90 -7.96
C VAL A 186 14.07 22.32 -7.41
N ALA A 187 13.01 22.88 -6.83
CA ALA A 187 13.10 24.18 -6.18
C ALA A 187 14.10 24.13 -5.02
N THR A 188 14.98 25.12 -4.89
CA THR A 188 15.91 25.16 -3.76
C THR A 188 15.13 25.21 -2.42
N PRO A 189 15.65 24.63 -1.33
CA PRO A 189 14.96 24.62 -0.04
C PRO A 189 14.57 26.00 0.52
N ASP A 190 15.27 27.07 0.13
CA ASP A 190 14.91 28.44 0.49
C ASP A 190 13.74 29.00 -0.32
N VAL A 191 13.46 28.44 -1.50
CA VAL A 191 12.23 28.69 -2.28
C VAL A 191 11.10 27.81 -1.75
N ASN A 192 11.36 26.53 -1.52
CA ASN A 192 10.39 25.60 -0.96
C ASN A 192 11.04 24.57 -0.03
N TRP A 193 10.78 24.74 1.28
CA TRP A 193 11.43 23.98 2.34
C TRP A 193 11.12 22.48 2.31
N THR A 194 10.01 22.05 1.68
CA THR A 194 9.64 20.63 1.60
C THR A 194 10.67 19.81 0.83
N ASN A 195 11.43 20.43 -0.07
CA ASN A 195 12.56 19.80 -0.77
C ASN A 195 13.79 19.53 0.11
N ALA A 196 13.77 19.98 1.38
CA ALA A 196 14.73 19.55 2.41
C ALA A 196 14.17 18.44 3.33
N TRP A 197 12.89 18.07 3.20
CA TRP A 197 12.29 16.97 3.94
C TRP A 197 12.54 15.65 3.21
N LEU A 198 13.73 15.08 3.45
CA LEU A 198 14.29 13.93 2.72
C LEU A 198 14.20 12.60 3.48
N ASN A 199 13.38 12.53 4.53
CA ASN A 199 13.10 11.29 5.27
C ASN A 199 11.89 10.58 4.66
N PHE A 200 11.58 9.36 5.14
CA PHE A 200 10.30 8.70 4.84
C PHE A 200 9.12 9.64 5.12
N GLY A 201 8.11 9.56 4.27
CA GLY A 201 6.93 10.40 4.30
C GLY A 201 7.18 11.81 3.84
N GLY A 202 8.43 12.18 3.57
CA GLY A 202 8.81 13.53 3.23
C GLY A 202 8.49 13.88 1.79
N TYR A 203 7.77 14.98 1.61
CA TYR A 203 7.37 15.43 0.28
C TYR A 203 8.56 15.71 -0.66
N GLY A 204 9.75 15.99 -0.13
CA GLY A 204 10.97 16.10 -0.93
C GLY A 204 11.43 14.77 -1.55
N VAL A 205 11.26 13.65 -0.84
CA VAL A 205 11.50 12.30 -1.41
C VAL A 205 10.43 11.97 -2.43
N THR A 206 9.15 12.16 -2.09
CA THR A 206 8.03 11.93 -3.02
C THR A 206 8.21 12.73 -4.31
N THR A 207 8.65 13.99 -4.22
CA THR A 207 9.00 14.81 -5.40
C THR A 207 10.10 14.17 -6.23
N LEU A 208 11.18 13.68 -5.63
CA LEU A 208 12.25 13.02 -6.39
C LEU A 208 11.74 11.77 -7.10
N VAL A 209 10.97 10.91 -6.42
CA VAL A 209 10.40 9.70 -7.02
C VAL A 209 9.47 10.05 -8.19
N HIS A 210 8.61 11.05 -8.01
CA HIS A 210 7.68 11.57 -9.02
C HIS A 210 8.42 12.06 -10.26
N GLU A 211 9.38 12.97 -10.07
CA GLU A 211 10.10 13.57 -11.19
C GLU A 211 10.94 12.53 -11.94
N ILE A 212 11.48 11.51 -11.26
CA ILE A 212 12.13 10.38 -11.95
C ILE A 212 11.12 9.63 -12.83
N GLY A 213 9.89 9.38 -12.37
CA GLY A 213 8.83 8.76 -13.17
C GLY A 213 8.59 9.50 -14.49
N HIS A 214 8.55 10.83 -14.47
CA HIS A 214 8.50 11.64 -15.70
C HIS A 214 9.70 11.41 -16.62
N THR A 215 10.92 11.34 -16.09
CA THR A 215 12.12 11.05 -16.90
C THR A 215 12.13 9.65 -17.53
N LEU A 216 11.28 8.75 -17.04
CA LEU A 216 11.10 7.41 -17.59
C LEU A 216 9.90 7.31 -18.54
N GLY A 217 9.09 8.37 -18.65
CA GLY A 217 7.99 8.46 -19.60
C GLY A 217 6.60 8.28 -19.00
N LEU A 218 6.44 8.34 -17.68
CA LEU A 218 5.13 8.37 -17.02
C LEU A 218 4.63 9.81 -16.93
N SER A 219 3.42 10.10 -17.40
CA SER A 219 2.73 11.36 -17.17
C SER A 219 1.96 11.36 -15.87
N HIS A 220 1.42 12.53 -15.49
CA HIS A 220 0.30 12.53 -14.56
C HIS A 220 -0.87 11.70 -15.14
N PRO A 221 -1.68 11.05 -14.29
CA PRO A 221 -2.86 10.31 -14.75
C PRO A 221 -3.96 11.18 -15.39
N GLY A 222 -3.92 12.50 -15.26
CA GLY A 222 -4.86 13.41 -15.93
C GLY A 222 -4.18 14.59 -16.63
N ALA A 223 -4.97 15.34 -17.40
CA ALA A 223 -4.50 16.50 -18.16
C ALA A 223 -4.37 17.75 -17.28
N TYR A 224 -3.52 17.70 -16.26
CA TYR A 224 -3.23 18.81 -15.33
C TYR A 224 -1.73 18.99 -15.12
N ASN A 225 -1.37 20.17 -14.60
CA ASN A 225 0.00 20.57 -14.28
C ASN A 225 -0.03 21.62 -13.16
N GLY A 226 1.05 21.72 -12.37
CA GLY A 226 1.25 22.54 -11.17
C GLY A 226 0.34 23.76 -11.00
N SER A 227 0.47 24.75 -11.88
CA SER A 227 -0.26 26.03 -11.75
C SER A 227 -1.72 26.02 -12.23
N GLY A 228 -2.20 24.90 -12.78
CA GLY A 228 -3.54 24.74 -13.36
C GLY A 228 -4.42 23.67 -12.69
N ALA A 229 -3.91 22.93 -11.71
CA ALA A 229 -4.69 21.97 -10.93
C ALA A 229 -5.58 22.71 -9.92
N THR A 230 -6.87 22.37 -9.86
CA THR A 230 -7.90 23.07 -9.08
C THR A 230 -8.72 22.12 -8.22
N ASN A 231 -9.27 21.04 -8.79
CA ASN A 231 -9.97 20.00 -8.03
C ASN A 231 -10.04 18.69 -8.82
N TYR A 232 -10.07 17.58 -8.07
CA TYR A 232 -10.16 16.22 -8.57
C TYR A 232 -11.33 16.01 -9.55
N VAL A 233 -12.56 16.34 -9.13
CA VAL A 233 -13.78 16.05 -9.92
C VAL A 233 -13.71 16.66 -11.33
N SER A 234 -13.10 17.83 -11.49
CA SER A 234 -13.00 18.49 -12.80
C SER A 234 -11.81 18.04 -13.66
N GLN A 235 -10.78 17.41 -13.09
CA GLN A 235 -9.48 17.23 -13.76
C GLN A 235 -8.88 15.83 -13.70
N ALA A 236 -9.28 15.00 -12.74
CA ALA A 236 -8.98 13.58 -12.78
C ALA A 236 -9.63 12.96 -14.01
N GLU A 237 -8.90 12.13 -14.73
CA GLU A 237 -9.42 11.50 -15.96
C GLU A 237 -10.28 10.28 -15.60
N TYR A 238 -9.89 9.53 -14.57
CA TYR A 238 -10.54 8.33 -14.06
C TYR A 238 -10.53 8.31 -12.53
N ALA A 239 -11.30 7.41 -11.94
CA ALA A 239 -11.56 7.40 -10.50
C ALA A 239 -10.28 7.14 -9.68
N GLN A 240 -9.43 6.24 -10.13
CA GLN A 240 -8.18 5.86 -9.43
C GLN A 240 -7.04 6.86 -9.60
N ASP A 241 -7.28 8.04 -10.17
CA ASP A 241 -6.29 9.13 -10.19
C ASP A 241 -6.12 9.70 -8.78
N SER A 242 -5.32 9.06 -7.95
CA SER A 242 -4.96 9.49 -6.61
C SER A 242 -3.59 8.94 -6.21
N ASN A 243 -2.97 9.52 -5.20
CA ASN A 243 -1.70 9.09 -4.64
C ASN A 243 -1.76 7.69 -3.99
N GLN A 244 -2.96 7.12 -3.79
CA GLN A 244 -3.14 5.73 -3.36
C GLN A 244 -2.70 4.76 -4.46
N TYR A 245 -3.06 5.07 -5.72
CA TYR A 245 -2.79 4.21 -6.87
C TYR A 245 -1.57 4.63 -7.67
N SER A 246 -1.30 5.94 -7.75
CA SER A 246 -0.19 6.50 -8.54
C SER A 246 0.43 7.69 -7.82
N LEU A 247 1.72 7.60 -7.50
CA LEU A 247 2.55 8.70 -7.01
C LEU A 247 2.63 9.84 -8.03
N MET A 248 2.31 9.57 -9.30
CA MET A 248 2.19 10.59 -10.36
C MET A 248 0.92 11.45 -10.24
N SER A 249 -0.03 11.11 -9.37
CA SER A 249 -1.24 11.90 -9.14
C SER A 249 -0.98 13.14 -8.29
N TYR A 250 -1.79 14.18 -8.50
CA TYR A 250 -1.85 15.37 -7.63
C TYR A 250 -2.92 15.25 -6.53
N TRP A 251 -3.76 14.23 -6.59
CA TRP A 251 -4.90 14.09 -5.72
C TRP A 251 -4.58 13.14 -4.57
N GLY A 252 -5.03 13.49 -3.37
CA GLY A 252 -4.79 12.70 -2.17
C GLY A 252 -5.59 11.40 -2.17
N ASP A 253 -5.19 10.51 -1.27
CA ASP A 253 -5.73 9.18 -1.07
C ASP A 253 -7.17 9.25 -0.58
N GLU A 254 -7.58 10.35 0.06
CA GLU A 254 -8.97 10.63 0.42
C GLU A 254 -9.96 10.66 -0.75
N GLU A 255 -9.45 10.74 -1.99
CA GLU A 255 -10.30 10.67 -3.18
C GLU A 255 -10.73 9.24 -3.51
N THR A 256 -9.99 8.22 -3.08
CA THR A 256 -10.22 6.82 -3.48
C THR A 256 -10.27 5.83 -2.33
N SER A 257 -9.55 6.10 -1.25
CA SER A 257 -9.64 5.34 0.00
C SER A 257 -10.90 5.74 0.75
N ASN A 258 -11.42 4.82 1.57
CA ASN A 258 -12.49 5.14 2.50
C ASN A 258 -11.95 5.60 3.87
N GLN A 259 -10.77 6.19 3.94
CA GLN A 259 -10.22 6.56 5.25
C GLN A 259 -10.97 7.74 5.92
N PRO A 260 -10.96 7.83 7.27
CA PRO A 260 -11.69 8.83 8.05
C PRO A 260 -11.10 10.25 7.97
N PHE A 261 -9.86 10.40 7.50
CA PHE A 261 -9.12 11.65 7.51
C PHE A 261 -9.13 12.32 6.13
N GLY A 262 -9.66 13.55 6.04
CA GLY A 262 -9.80 14.27 4.78
C GLY A 262 -8.51 14.92 4.23
N GLY A 263 -7.34 14.55 4.73
CA GLY A 263 -6.05 15.07 4.24
C GLY A 263 -5.01 13.98 3.97
N GLY A 264 -5.45 12.73 3.87
CA GLY A 264 -4.57 11.57 3.73
C GLY A 264 -3.98 11.09 5.05
N ILE A 265 -3.13 10.08 4.94
CA ILE A 265 -2.48 9.40 6.07
C ILE A 265 -1.55 10.35 6.83
N VAL A 266 -1.50 10.23 8.16
CA VAL A 266 -0.62 11.01 9.03
C VAL A 266 0.62 10.18 9.39
N ASP A 267 1.81 10.76 9.21
CA ASP A 267 3.05 10.25 9.79
C ASP A 267 3.01 10.65 11.26
N TRP A 268 2.62 9.69 12.10
CA TRP A 268 2.45 9.98 13.51
C TRP A 268 3.76 10.31 14.20
N SER A 269 4.93 10.06 13.61
CA SER A 269 6.22 10.48 14.15
C SER A 269 6.44 11.99 14.07
N THR A 270 5.83 12.65 13.10
CA THR A 270 5.93 14.11 12.91
C THR A 270 4.59 14.82 13.12
N GLY A 271 3.48 14.08 13.12
CA GLY A 271 2.12 14.61 13.11
C GLY A 271 1.80 15.38 11.83
N PHE A 272 2.41 15.01 10.71
CA PHE A 272 2.19 15.61 9.39
C PHE A 272 1.56 14.63 8.42
N TYR A 273 1.13 15.13 7.27
CA TYR A 273 0.79 14.27 6.14
C TYR A 273 1.98 13.40 5.77
N ASN A 274 1.69 12.11 5.65
CA ASN A 274 2.58 11.10 5.14
C ASN A 274 2.29 10.94 3.66
N TYR A 275 3.33 10.98 2.83
CA TYR A 275 3.18 10.85 1.39
C TYR A 275 3.75 9.49 0.93
N PRO A 276 3.32 8.95 -0.22
CA PRO A 276 3.91 7.75 -0.80
C PRO A 276 5.45 7.76 -0.84
N HIS A 277 6.07 6.66 -0.42
CA HIS A 277 7.53 6.50 -0.36
C HIS A 277 8.11 5.83 -1.61
N THR A 278 7.33 4.96 -2.25
CA THR A 278 7.71 4.20 -3.44
C THR A 278 6.73 4.51 -4.58
N PRO A 279 7.06 4.15 -5.84
CA PRO A 279 6.04 4.02 -6.88
C PRO A 279 4.88 3.15 -6.39
N MET A 280 3.65 3.55 -6.74
CA MET A 280 2.42 2.89 -6.34
C MET A 280 1.95 1.88 -7.39
N VAL A 281 0.91 1.09 -7.11
CA VAL A 281 0.47 -0.04 -7.95
C VAL A 281 0.29 0.30 -9.44
N HIS A 282 -0.25 1.47 -9.79
CA HIS A 282 -0.45 1.88 -11.19
C HIS A 282 0.84 2.41 -11.83
N ASP A 283 1.75 2.99 -11.04
CA ASP A 283 3.06 3.39 -11.51
C ASP A 283 3.89 2.16 -11.90
N ILE A 284 3.88 1.14 -11.04
CA ILE A 284 4.60 -0.12 -11.25
C ILE A 284 4.03 -0.85 -12.47
N LEU A 285 2.71 -0.96 -12.57
CA LEU A 285 2.04 -1.56 -13.71
C LEU A 285 2.42 -0.88 -15.04
N ALA A 286 2.35 0.45 -15.08
CA ALA A 286 2.66 1.22 -16.29
C ALA A 286 4.14 1.11 -16.66
N ILE A 287 5.04 1.23 -15.69
CA ILE A 287 6.49 1.21 -15.95
C ILE A 287 6.99 -0.19 -16.34
N GLN A 288 6.45 -1.25 -15.74
CA GLN A 288 6.80 -2.62 -16.10
C GLN A 288 6.23 -3.00 -17.47
N THR A 289 5.06 -2.47 -17.85
CA THR A 289 4.55 -2.61 -19.22
C THR A 289 5.49 -1.93 -20.23
N ALA A 290 6.04 -0.77 -19.87
CA ALA A 290 6.91 0.03 -20.72
C ALA A 290 8.33 -0.55 -20.89
N TYR A 291 8.93 -1.07 -19.81
CA TYR A 291 10.34 -1.50 -19.77
C TYR A 291 10.57 -3.00 -19.56
N GLY A 292 9.53 -3.74 -19.18
CA GLY A 292 9.63 -5.11 -18.66
C GLY A 292 10.00 -5.11 -17.17
N ALA A 293 9.33 -5.97 -16.39
CA ALA A 293 9.60 -6.16 -14.97
C ALA A 293 11.00 -6.76 -14.73
N ASP A 294 11.67 -6.34 -13.66
CA ASP A 294 12.97 -6.89 -13.28
C ASP A 294 12.84 -8.21 -12.51
N SER A 295 13.04 -9.31 -13.23
CA SER A 295 13.01 -10.66 -12.66
C SER A 295 14.12 -10.99 -11.65
N THR A 296 15.01 -10.05 -11.31
CA THR A 296 16.13 -10.27 -10.38
C THR A 296 15.96 -9.55 -9.04
N THR A 297 14.96 -8.68 -8.93
CA THR A 297 14.71 -7.93 -7.70
C THR A 297 14.13 -8.85 -6.65
N ARG A 298 14.91 -9.09 -5.59
CA ARG A 298 14.48 -9.87 -4.41
C ARG A 298 13.98 -11.28 -4.72
N SER A 299 14.51 -11.91 -5.79
CA SER A 299 14.08 -13.23 -6.29
C SER A 299 14.37 -14.45 -5.37
N ASP A 300 14.71 -14.22 -4.10
CA ASP A 300 14.94 -15.22 -3.05
C ASP A 300 14.01 -14.86 -1.86
N ASP A 301 13.79 -15.78 -0.91
CA ASP A 301 12.92 -15.55 0.26
C ASP A 301 13.19 -14.22 0.98
N THR A 302 12.18 -13.34 0.95
CA THR A 302 12.28 -11.97 1.44
C THR A 302 11.24 -11.66 2.51
N VAL A 303 11.70 -11.01 3.59
CA VAL A 303 10.82 -10.46 4.63
C VAL A 303 10.67 -8.95 4.42
N TYR A 304 9.43 -8.49 4.33
CA TYR A 304 9.02 -7.10 4.35
C TYR A 304 8.40 -6.79 5.72
N GLY A 305 8.60 -5.57 6.23
CA GLY A 305 8.07 -5.16 7.52
C GLY A 305 9.07 -5.26 8.66
N TRP A 306 8.66 -5.75 9.82
CA TRP A 306 9.60 -6.03 10.91
C TRP A 306 10.55 -7.15 10.49
N ASN A 307 11.78 -7.11 10.98
CA ASN A 307 12.83 -8.08 10.63
C ASN A 307 13.17 -8.13 9.12
N SER A 308 12.94 -7.03 8.40
CA SER A 308 13.06 -7.04 6.94
C SER A 308 14.44 -7.47 6.43
N THR A 309 14.44 -8.28 5.37
CA THR A 309 15.61 -8.70 4.60
C THR A 309 15.65 -8.09 3.20
N ALA A 310 14.69 -7.23 2.86
CA ALA A 310 14.48 -6.66 1.51
C ALA A 310 15.62 -5.74 1.00
N GLY A 311 16.64 -5.47 1.83
CA GLY A 311 17.85 -4.73 1.42
C GLY A 311 17.66 -3.22 1.27
N ASN A 312 16.44 -2.70 1.48
CA ASN A 312 16.11 -1.28 1.44
C ASN A 312 15.31 -0.88 2.68
N VAL A 313 15.80 0.11 3.42
CA VAL A 313 15.23 0.54 4.70
C VAL A 313 13.79 1.07 4.59
N VAL A 314 13.30 1.40 3.39
CA VAL A 314 11.88 1.75 3.19
C VAL A 314 10.93 0.59 3.53
N TYR A 315 11.40 -0.65 3.43
CA TYR A 315 10.64 -1.87 3.73
C TYR A 315 10.91 -2.42 5.14
N ASP A 316 11.80 -1.79 5.92
CA ASP A 316 12.04 -2.13 7.32
C ASP A 316 11.14 -1.30 8.23
N PHE A 317 10.07 -1.89 8.76
CA PHE A 317 9.08 -1.16 9.57
C PHE A 317 9.51 -0.96 11.02
N SER A 318 10.71 -1.41 11.40
CA SER A 318 11.35 -0.95 12.63
C SER A 318 11.97 0.45 12.48
N GLU A 319 12.22 0.88 11.24
CA GLU A 319 12.77 2.19 10.88
C GLU A 319 11.72 3.07 10.18
N ASN A 320 11.02 2.53 9.17
CA ASN A 320 9.89 3.16 8.48
C ASN A 320 8.56 2.82 9.20
N LEU A 321 8.32 3.51 10.31
CA LEU A 321 7.20 3.25 11.22
C LEU A 321 5.79 3.46 10.60
N PHE A 322 5.68 4.27 9.54
CA PHE A 322 4.40 4.59 8.87
C PHE A 322 4.58 4.41 7.36
N PRO A 323 4.65 3.16 6.87
CA PRO A 323 4.95 2.90 5.48
C PRO A 323 3.76 3.26 4.58
N ILE A 324 4.00 4.04 3.52
CA ILE A 324 3.12 4.10 2.34
C ILE A 324 3.92 3.57 1.17
N VAL A 325 3.78 2.28 0.90
CA VAL A 325 4.66 1.52 0.00
C VAL A 325 3.88 0.56 -0.87
N THR A 326 4.44 0.25 -2.03
CA THR A 326 4.05 -0.94 -2.81
C THR A 326 5.24 -1.90 -2.88
N ILE A 327 4.95 -3.17 -2.60
CA ILE A 327 5.91 -4.27 -2.64
C ILE A 327 5.92 -4.84 -4.06
N TYR A 328 7.11 -4.88 -4.66
CA TYR A 328 7.39 -5.66 -5.85
C TYR A 328 8.42 -6.72 -5.49
N ASP A 329 8.13 -7.96 -5.82
CA ASP A 329 9.03 -9.09 -5.66
C ASP A 329 9.03 -9.94 -6.94
N ALA A 330 10.20 -10.44 -7.33
CA ALA A 330 10.35 -11.28 -8.51
C ALA A 330 10.19 -12.78 -8.21
N GLY A 331 10.14 -13.19 -6.94
CA GLY A 331 9.83 -14.54 -6.49
C GLY A 331 10.64 -14.95 -5.28
N GLY A 332 10.35 -16.14 -4.75
CA GLY A 332 10.86 -16.56 -3.45
C GLY A 332 9.71 -17.15 -2.66
N ILE A 333 9.92 -17.37 -1.37
CA ILE A 333 8.83 -17.54 -0.39
C ILE A 333 8.91 -16.34 0.55
N ASP A 334 7.99 -15.40 0.37
CA ASP A 334 8.09 -14.07 0.93
C ASP A 334 7.09 -13.86 2.08
N THR A 335 7.41 -12.92 2.96
CA THR A 335 6.63 -12.66 4.18
C THR A 335 6.40 -11.17 4.39
N ILE A 336 5.16 -10.77 4.64
CA ILE A 336 4.85 -9.49 5.30
C ILE A 336 4.78 -9.74 6.81
N ASP A 337 5.77 -9.20 7.53
CA ASP A 337 5.90 -9.32 8.99
C ASP A 337 5.46 -8.02 9.68
N MET A 338 4.32 -8.07 10.35
CA MET A 338 3.76 -6.97 11.16
C MET A 338 3.86 -7.23 12.67
N SER A 339 4.72 -8.17 13.09
CA SER A 339 4.83 -8.62 14.50
C SER A 339 5.19 -7.52 15.51
N GLY A 340 5.83 -6.45 15.07
CA GLY A 340 6.15 -5.30 15.93
C GLY A 340 5.08 -4.22 15.98
N ALA A 341 3.95 -4.38 15.29
CA ALA A 341 2.83 -3.46 15.41
C ALA A 341 2.18 -3.59 16.81
N ASN A 342 1.80 -2.45 17.39
CA ASN A 342 1.13 -2.39 18.71
C ASN A 342 -0.39 -2.13 18.58
N ALA A 343 -0.91 -2.25 17.37
CA ALA A 343 -2.30 -2.05 16.98
C ALA A 343 -2.70 -3.22 16.09
N SER A 344 -4.01 -3.40 15.85
CA SER A 344 -4.46 -4.35 14.84
C SER A 344 -3.81 -4.06 13.49
N VAL A 345 -3.69 -5.11 12.69
CA VAL A 345 -3.35 -5.04 11.27
C VAL A 345 -4.35 -5.85 10.46
N PHE A 346 -4.60 -5.37 9.25
CA PHE A 346 -5.25 -6.14 8.19
C PHE A 346 -4.23 -6.35 7.08
N ILE A 347 -3.91 -7.61 6.78
CA ILE A 347 -2.98 -7.99 5.72
C ILE A 347 -3.77 -8.74 4.65
N ASP A 348 -3.69 -8.28 3.41
CA ASP A 348 -4.23 -8.95 2.22
C ASP A 348 -3.07 -9.27 1.26
N LEU A 349 -2.81 -10.57 1.05
CA LEU A 349 -1.70 -11.06 0.23
C LEU A 349 -2.00 -11.09 -1.28
N ASN A 350 -3.16 -10.62 -1.72
CA ASN A 350 -3.51 -10.58 -3.14
C ASN A 350 -2.81 -9.43 -3.88
N ASP A 351 -2.38 -9.69 -5.11
CA ASP A 351 -1.74 -8.68 -5.94
C ASP A 351 -2.73 -7.56 -6.34
N GLY A 352 -2.21 -6.34 -6.41
CA GLY A 352 -3.00 -5.14 -6.65
C GLY A 352 -3.94 -4.74 -5.50
N GLN A 353 -3.93 -5.46 -4.38
CA GLN A 353 -4.68 -5.12 -3.17
C GLN A 353 -3.83 -4.35 -2.17
N TYR A 354 -4.53 -3.82 -1.16
CA TYR A 354 -3.98 -3.02 -0.09
C TYR A 354 -4.14 -3.73 1.25
N SER A 355 -3.24 -3.43 2.16
CA SER A 355 -3.24 -3.81 3.56
C SER A 355 -3.27 -2.54 4.42
N SER A 356 -3.77 -2.67 5.64
CA SER A 356 -3.97 -1.58 6.58
C SER A 356 -3.24 -1.87 7.89
N GLY A 357 -2.23 -1.07 8.20
CA GLY A 357 -1.45 -1.25 9.42
C GLY A 357 -0.10 -0.54 9.37
N ALA A 358 0.36 -0.09 10.54
CA ALA A 358 1.66 0.55 10.71
C ALA A 358 2.14 0.33 12.16
N ALA A 359 3.23 1.00 12.55
CA ALA A 359 3.68 1.00 13.94
C ALA A 359 2.70 1.74 14.87
N SER A 360 3.01 1.74 16.17
CA SER A 360 2.31 2.55 17.17
C SER A 360 2.45 4.05 16.92
N VAL A 361 1.44 4.82 17.32
CA VAL A 361 1.58 6.27 17.46
C VAL A 361 2.67 6.61 18.50
N PRO A 362 3.64 7.50 18.22
CA PRO A 362 4.71 7.82 19.16
C PRO A 362 4.27 8.82 20.25
N SER A 363 5.17 9.12 21.18
CA SER A 363 4.92 10.11 22.23
C SER A 363 4.93 11.54 21.70
N GLU A 364 4.19 12.43 22.35
CA GLU A 364 4.18 13.85 22.02
C GLU A 364 5.57 14.49 22.05
N ASP A 365 6.43 14.05 22.99
CA ASP A 365 7.80 14.53 23.09
C ASP A 365 8.59 14.17 21.83
N GLU A 366 8.39 12.95 21.30
CA GLU A 366 9.00 12.54 20.04
C GLU A 366 8.44 13.33 18.86
N ILE A 367 7.11 13.49 18.78
CA ILE A 367 6.45 14.28 17.74
C ILE A 367 6.96 15.73 17.75
N ASN A 368 6.97 16.37 18.91
CA ASN A 368 7.42 17.75 19.09
C ASN A 368 8.92 17.90 18.81
N ARG A 369 9.73 16.90 19.15
CA ARG A 369 11.16 16.86 18.78
C ARG A 369 11.33 16.81 17.27
N ARG A 370 10.60 15.96 16.55
CA ARG A 370 10.69 15.90 15.07
C ARG A 370 10.14 17.15 14.40
N ARG A 371 9.02 17.71 14.87
CA ARG A 371 8.49 19.00 14.40
C ARG A 371 9.48 20.15 14.62
N GLN A 372 10.28 20.13 15.70
CA GLN A 372 11.34 21.11 15.90
C GLN A 372 12.42 21.01 14.82
N LEU A 373 12.83 19.80 14.43
CA LEU A 373 13.80 19.63 13.34
C LEU A 373 13.27 20.20 12.01
N MET A 374 11.96 20.08 11.75
CA MET A 374 11.31 20.67 10.58
C MET A 374 11.26 22.21 10.64
N ARG A 375 11.05 22.78 11.84
CA ARG A 375 11.17 24.23 12.04
C ARG A 375 12.59 24.71 11.77
N ASP A 376 13.58 23.98 12.25
CA ASP A 376 15.00 24.28 12.02
C ASP A 376 15.38 24.15 10.54
N ALA A 377 14.69 23.28 9.78
CA ALA A 377 14.80 23.15 8.33
C ALA A 377 14.02 24.21 7.53
N GLY A 378 13.28 25.11 8.19
CA GLY A 378 12.62 26.27 7.57
C GLY A 378 11.11 26.34 7.72
N ASN A 379 10.43 25.28 8.18
CA ASN A 379 8.97 25.30 8.36
C ASN A 379 8.55 25.98 9.68
N THR A 380 8.53 27.31 9.69
CA THR A 380 8.20 28.09 10.89
C THR A 380 6.72 28.11 11.28
N GLY A 381 5.83 27.50 10.48
CA GLY A 381 4.38 27.49 10.71
C GLY A 381 3.88 26.46 11.72
N LEU A 382 4.77 25.65 12.28
CA LEU A 382 4.41 24.50 13.11
C LEU A 382 4.38 24.83 14.60
N GLY A 383 3.19 24.80 15.18
CA GLY A 383 3.02 24.70 16.62
C GLY A 383 3.42 23.32 17.15
N ASN A 384 3.70 23.25 18.45
CA ASN A 384 3.78 21.96 19.14
C ASN A 384 2.39 21.30 19.16
N VAL A 385 2.35 19.96 19.11
CA VAL A 385 1.13 19.22 19.48
C VAL A 385 0.88 19.40 20.99
N GLY A 386 -0.39 19.52 21.35
CA GLY A 386 -0.82 19.63 22.75
C GLY A 386 -0.91 18.27 23.45
N VAL A 387 -1.15 18.31 24.77
CA VAL A 387 -1.17 17.13 25.66
C VAL A 387 -2.35 16.19 25.40
N GLY A 388 -2.14 15.22 24.53
CA GLY A 388 -2.92 14.00 24.36
C GLY A 388 -1.94 12.85 24.41
N THR A 389 -1.98 12.06 25.49
CA THR A 389 -1.09 10.91 25.70
C THR A 389 -1.04 10.06 24.44
N THR A 390 0.06 9.34 24.16
CA THR A 390 0.13 8.38 23.04
C THR A 390 -1.15 7.56 22.90
N ASP A 391 -1.71 7.13 24.04
CA ASP A 391 -3.00 6.43 24.13
C ASP A 391 -4.18 7.20 23.51
N PHE A 392 -4.26 8.52 23.68
CA PHE A 392 -5.29 9.34 23.05
C PHE A 392 -5.21 9.28 21.52
N TRP A 393 -4.02 9.48 20.94
CA TRP A 393 -3.86 9.48 19.49
C TRP A 393 -4.03 8.08 18.90
N GLN A 394 -3.51 7.07 19.60
CA GLN A 394 -3.72 5.67 19.28
C GLN A 394 -5.21 5.32 19.27
N ASN A 395 -5.95 5.68 20.33
CA ASN A 395 -7.39 5.43 20.40
C ASN A 395 -8.14 6.19 19.31
N LEU A 396 -7.80 7.47 19.07
CA LEU A 396 -8.44 8.25 18.02
C LEU A 396 -8.28 7.59 16.66
N THR A 397 -7.07 7.19 16.27
CA THR A 397 -6.83 6.60 14.96
C THR A 397 -7.43 5.21 14.82
N THR A 398 -7.30 4.36 15.84
CA THR A 398 -7.82 2.99 15.79
C THR A 398 -9.34 2.97 15.74
N THR A 399 -10.02 3.76 16.58
CA THR A 399 -11.48 3.90 16.55
C THR A 399 -11.96 4.51 15.23
N ALA A 400 -11.23 5.48 14.67
CA ALA A 400 -11.63 6.12 13.43
C ALA A 400 -11.58 5.15 12.23
N HIS A 401 -10.62 4.21 12.18
CA HIS A 401 -10.51 3.25 11.08
C HIS A 401 -11.38 2.00 11.25
N GLU A 402 -11.68 1.58 12.49
CA GLU A 402 -12.37 0.32 12.77
C GLU A 402 -13.71 0.20 12.03
N GLU A 403 -14.52 1.26 11.99
CA GLU A 403 -15.82 1.23 11.30
C GLU A 403 -15.68 1.07 9.78
N PHE A 404 -14.62 1.64 9.19
CA PHE A 404 -14.35 1.53 7.75
C PHE A 404 -13.85 0.14 7.39
N LEU A 405 -12.86 -0.38 8.12
CA LEU A 405 -12.39 -1.74 7.92
C LEU A 405 -13.50 -2.75 8.15
N THR A 406 -14.36 -2.56 9.15
CA THR A 406 -15.53 -3.44 9.35
C THR A 406 -16.45 -3.43 8.13
N ALA A 407 -16.66 -2.27 7.51
CA ALA A 407 -17.51 -2.14 6.34
C ALA A 407 -16.91 -2.81 5.09
N GLU A 408 -15.60 -2.74 4.92
CA GLU A 408 -14.85 -3.28 3.78
C GLU A 408 -14.60 -4.78 3.89
N THR A 409 -14.11 -5.20 5.06
CA THR A 409 -13.68 -6.58 5.31
C THR A 409 -14.80 -7.47 5.86
N GLY A 410 -15.82 -6.89 6.47
CA GLY A 410 -16.82 -7.64 7.26
C GLY A 410 -16.33 -8.06 8.65
N VAL A 411 -15.06 -7.81 8.98
CA VAL A 411 -14.44 -8.16 10.27
C VAL A 411 -14.41 -6.93 11.18
N SER A 412 -15.09 -7.03 12.32
CA SER A 412 -15.11 -5.98 13.34
C SER A 412 -13.92 -6.07 14.30
N GLY A 413 -13.64 -4.99 15.04
CA GLY A 413 -12.60 -4.99 16.09
C GLY A 413 -11.19 -4.76 15.56
N LEU A 414 -11.04 -4.35 14.30
CA LEU A 414 -9.76 -4.05 13.66
C LEU A 414 -9.39 -2.58 13.87
N GLY A 415 -8.69 -2.30 14.97
CA GLY A 415 -8.22 -0.96 15.30
C GLY A 415 -6.83 -0.69 14.72
N VAL A 416 -6.75 -0.22 13.47
CA VAL A 416 -5.47 0.05 12.76
C VAL A 416 -4.98 1.50 12.88
N THR A 417 -3.67 1.71 12.78
CA THR A 417 -3.04 3.06 12.82
C THR A 417 -2.87 3.72 11.44
N SER A 418 -3.05 2.96 10.36
CA SER A 418 -3.00 3.42 8.98
C SER A 418 -3.91 2.55 8.12
N HIS A 419 -4.44 3.12 7.04
CA HIS A 419 -5.46 2.49 6.19
C HIS A 419 -4.97 2.50 4.74
N ASP A 420 -5.10 1.37 4.05
CA ASP A 420 -4.70 1.15 2.66
C ASP A 420 -3.26 1.61 2.31
N ASN A 421 -2.32 1.41 3.24
CA ASN A 421 -0.99 2.02 3.17
C ASN A 421 0.10 1.08 2.63
N ILE A 422 -0.12 -0.23 2.64
CA ILE A 422 0.82 -1.21 2.10
C ILE A 422 0.14 -1.94 0.95
N ALA A 423 0.69 -1.87 -0.26
CA ALA A 423 0.13 -2.56 -1.43
C ALA A 423 1.09 -3.62 -1.98
N ILE A 424 0.56 -4.57 -2.73
CA ILE A 424 1.33 -5.55 -3.51
C ILE A 424 1.18 -5.22 -4.99
N ALA A 425 2.29 -5.12 -5.72
CA ALA A 425 2.26 -4.82 -7.15
C ALA A 425 1.61 -5.96 -7.94
N TYR A 426 0.90 -5.63 -9.02
CA TYR A 426 0.31 -6.62 -9.92
C TYR A 426 1.34 -7.66 -10.40
N GLY A 427 0.98 -8.94 -10.31
CA GLY A 427 1.84 -10.07 -10.67
C GLY A 427 2.91 -10.45 -9.64
N THR A 428 3.01 -9.74 -8.51
CA THR A 428 3.83 -10.15 -7.36
C THR A 428 3.05 -11.16 -6.51
N ILE A 429 3.71 -12.22 -6.04
CA ILE A 429 3.14 -13.19 -5.11
C ILE A 429 3.88 -13.04 -3.79
N ILE A 430 3.14 -12.99 -2.69
CA ILE A 430 3.68 -13.04 -1.32
C ILE A 430 2.98 -14.19 -0.61
N GLU A 431 3.74 -15.11 -0.04
CA GLU A 431 3.19 -16.37 0.49
C GLU A 431 2.75 -16.23 1.94
N ASN A 432 3.40 -15.40 2.75
CA ASN A 432 3.22 -15.45 4.21
C ASN A 432 2.85 -14.10 4.82
N ALA A 433 2.07 -14.17 5.90
CA ALA A 433 1.71 -13.01 6.70
C ALA A 433 1.91 -13.32 8.19
N ILE A 434 2.50 -12.38 8.91
CA ILE A 434 2.62 -12.43 10.37
C ILE A 434 1.91 -11.19 10.93
N GLY A 435 0.88 -11.43 11.74
CA GLY A 435 0.13 -10.42 12.48
C GLY A 435 0.92 -9.80 13.62
N SER A 436 0.26 -8.88 14.30
CA SER A 436 0.68 -8.13 15.48
C SER A 436 0.49 -8.95 16.78
N SER A 437 0.28 -8.27 17.92
CA SER A 437 -0.14 -8.88 19.20
C SER A 437 -1.53 -8.40 19.62
N LYS A 438 -2.33 -8.02 18.63
CA LYS A 438 -3.70 -7.52 18.73
C LYS A 438 -4.56 -8.33 17.78
N ARG A 439 -5.88 -8.16 17.89
CA ARG A 439 -6.84 -8.75 16.95
C ARG A 439 -6.53 -8.31 15.53
N ASP A 440 -6.16 -9.25 14.69
CA ASP A 440 -5.76 -9.03 13.31
C ASP A 440 -6.69 -9.75 12.34
N TYR A 441 -6.58 -9.35 11.06
CA TYR A 441 -7.16 -10.10 9.97
C TYR A 441 -6.07 -10.37 8.94
N LEU A 442 -5.79 -11.65 8.70
CA LEU A 442 -4.82 -12.11 7.72
C LEU A 442 -5.57 -12.84 6.60
N ARG A 443 -5.51 -12.29 5.39
CA ARG A 443 -6.05 -12.91 4.19
C ARG A 443 -4.91 -13.34 3.26
N GLY A 444 -4.90 -14.62 2.93
CA GLY A 444 -4.02 -15.26 1.94
C GLY A 444 -4.38 -14.90 0.50
N ASN A 445 -3.93 -15.72 -0.43
CA ASN A 445 -4.14 -15.57 -1.86
C ASN A 445 -4.40 -16.94 -2.51
N ALA A 446 -3.90 -17.16 -3.73
CA ALA A 446 -4.11 -18.43 -4.45
C ALA A 446 -2.91 -19.39 -4.33
N ALA A 447 -1.87 -19.00 -3.60
CA ALA A 447 -0.70 -19.82 -3.31
C ALA A 447 -0.83 -20.48 -1.94
N ASP A 448 0.02 -21.46 -1.66
CA ASP A 448 0.09 -22.08 -0.32
C ASP A 448 0.63 -21.05 0.69
N ASN A 449 -0.22 -20.57 1.59
CA ASN A 449 0.14 -19.51 2.52
C ASN A 449 0.51 -20.03 3.92
N VAL A 450 1.39 -19.30 4.61
CA VAL A 450 1.57 -19.42 6.07
C VAL A 450 1.06 -18.16 6.75
N LEU A 451 -0.02 -18.28 7.51
CA LEU A 451 -0.66 -17.19 8.22
C LEU A 451 -0.46 -17.36 9.73
N THR A 452 0.20 -16.38 10.37
CA THR A 452 0.50 -16.40 11.81
C THR A 452 -0.15 -15.21 12.52
N GLY A 453 -1.17 -15.44 13.36
CA GLY A 453 -1.82 -14.38 14.14
C GLY A 453 -0.96 -13.82 15.27
N ASN A 454 -0.20 -14.70 15.93
CA ASN A 454 0.58 -14.49 17.16
C ASN A 454 -0.28 -14.33 18.42
N GLY A 455 -1.01 -13.24 18.58
CA GLY A 455 -1.89 -13.12 19.73
C GLY A 455 -2.87 -11.99 19.57
N GLY A 456 -4.03 -12.10 20.21
CA GLY A 456 -5.22 -11.39 19.77
C GLY A 456 -6.32 -12.38 19.48
N ASP A 457 -7.51 -11.88 19.16
CA ASP A 457 -8.60 -12.75 18.71
C ASP A 457 -8.64 -12.68 17.18
N ASP A 458 -7.79 -13.44 16.50
CA ASP A 458 -7.43 -13.20 15.10
C ASP A 458 -8.40 -13.88 14.12
N VAL A 459 -8.51 -13.32 12.92
CA VAL A 459 -9.22 -13.94 11.79
C VAL A 459 -8.19 -14.29 10.72
N LEU A 460 -8.12 -15.57 10.35
CA LEU A 460 -7.17 -16.05 9.35
C LEU A 460 -7.95 -16.74 8.22
N GLU A 461 -7.79 -16.25 6.99
CA GLU A 461 -8.45 -16.74 5.79
C GLU A 461 -7.41 -17.02 4.71
N GLY A 462 -7.05 -18.28 4.47
CA GLY A 462 -6.02 -18.65 3.47
C GLY A 462 -6.47 -18.51 2.02
N MET A 463 -7.78 -18.59 1.77
CA MET A 463 -8.41 -18.59 0.45
C MET A 463 -8.21 -19.90 -0.33
N ALA A 464 -7.31 -19.93 -1.32
CA ALA A 464 -7.12 -21.10 -2.16
C ALA A 464 -5.66 -21.54 -2.09
N GLY A 465 -5.42 -22.85 -1.98
CA GLY A 465 -4.07 -23.36 -1.74
C GLY A 465 -4.09 -24.41 -0.65
N ALA A 466 -2.91 -24.95 -0.33
CA ALA A 466 -2.73 -25.78 0.86
C ALA A 466 -2.13 -24.93 1.98
N ASP A 467 -2.99 -24.31 2.77
CA ASP A 467 -2.59 -23.25 3.70
C ASP A 467 -2.23 -23.78 5.08
N THR A 468 -1.30 -23.10 5.75
CA THR A 468 -0.93 -23.35 7.14
C THR A 468 -1.34 -22.18 8.01
N TYR A 469 -2.21 -22.47 8.97
CA TYR A 469 -2.72 -21.52 9.95
C TYR A 469 -2.05 -21.72 11.31
N ILE A 470 -1.59 -20.63 11.90
CA ILE A 470 -1.04 -20.54 13.26
C ILE A 470 -1.81 -19.41 13.95
N GLY A 471 -2.77 -19.75 14.81
CA GLY A 471 -3.59 -18.76 15.51
C GLY A 471 -2.75 -17.98 16.53
N GLY A 472 -2.19 -18.70 17.49
CA GLY A 472 -1.42 -18.13 18.59
C GLY A 472 -2.25 -17.98 19.88
N GLU A 473 -2.04 -16.89 20.62
CA GLU A 473 -2.74 -16.62 21.87
C GLU A 473 -4.05 -15.87 21.65
N GLY A 474 -5.20 -16.49 21.94
CA GLY A 474 -6.49 -15.81 21.99
C GLY A 474 -7.60 -16.62 21.37
N PHE A 475 -8.75 -16.01 21.07
CA PHE A 475 -9.84 -16.68 20.34
C PHE A 475 -9.62 -16.50 18.84
N ASP A 476 -9.12 -17.51 18.17
CA ASP A 476 -8.82 -17.41 16.73
C ASP A 476 -9.93 -18.03 15.88
N THR A 477 -10.18 -17.42 14.72
CA THR A 477 -11.15 -17.90 13.73
C THR A 477 -10.44 -18.25 12.43
N PHE A 478 -10.44 -19.52 12.09
CA PHE A 478 -9.89 -20.06 10.85
C PHE A 478 -11.01 -20.18 9.80
N VAL A 479 -10.97 -19.34 8.79
CA VAL A 479 -12.02 -19.20 7.78
C VAL A 479 -11.64 -19.95 6.52
N PHE A 480 -12.52 -20.88 6.11
CA PHE A 480 -12.37 -21.64 4.88
C PHE A 480 -13.45 -21.25 3.88
N THR A 481 -13.03 -20.79 2.71
CA THR A 481 -13.94 -20.34 1.63
C THR A 481 -13.99 -21.31 0.45
N ASN A 482 -13.02 -22.20 0.35
CA ASN A 482 -12.88 -23.17 -0.71
C ASN A 482 -13.11 -24.61 -0.23
N ILE A 483 -13.57 -25.47 -1.14
CA ILE A 483 -13.63 -26.92 -0.90
C ILE A 483 -12.37 -27.54 -1.49
N GLU A 484 -11.39 -27.81 -0.63
CA GLU A 484 -10.12 -28.41 -1.03
C GLU A 484 -9.48 -29.26 0.08
N SER A 485 -8.27 -29.76 -0.19
CA SER A 485 -7.52 -30.58 0.75
C SER A 485 -6.09 -30.08 0.80
N GLY A 486 -5.52 -29.99 2.00
CA GLY A 486 -4.14 -29.54 2.19
C GLY A 486 -3.97 -28.63 3.38
N ASP A 487 -5.06 -27.96 3.77
CA ASP A 487 -5.03 -27.01 4.87
C ASP A 487 -4.70 -27.65 6.21
N MET A 488 -4.01 -26.87 7.03
CA MET A 488 -3.48 -27.30 8.30
C MET A 488 -3.61 -26.19 9.35
N VAL A 489 -4.32 -26.45 10.44
CA VAL A 489 -4.35 -25.58 11.62
C VAL A 489 -3.43 -26.19 12.68
N THR A 490 -2.35 -25.50 13.01
CA THR A 490 -1.22 -26.10 13.73
C THR A 490 -1.37 -26.11 15.25
N ASP A 491 -2.18 -25.21 15.80
CA ASP A 491 -2.28 -24.91 17.22
C ASP A 491 -3.72 -24.82 17.76
N PHE A 492 -4.70 -25.35 17.02
CA PHE A 492 -6.13 -25.29 17.36
C PHE A 492 -6.45 -25.71 18.82
N GLU A 493 -7.09 -24.80 19.56
CA GLU A 493 -7.52 -24.98 20.94
C GLU A 493 -9.05 -25.22 21.05
N THR A 494 -9.46 -26.44 21.39
CA THR A 494 -10.87 -26.83 21.53
C THR A 494 -11.62 -25.99 22.57
N GLY A 495 -12.81 -25.50 22.22
CA GLY A 495 -13.63 -24.66 23.10
C GLY A 495 -13.13 -23.21 23.23
N GLN A 496 -12.06 -22.88 22.50
CA GLN A 496 -11.53 -21.54 22.35
C GLN A 496 -11.59 -21.15 20.88
N ASP A 497 -10.89 -21.83 19.99
CA ASP A 497 -10.85 -21.45 18.58
C ASP A 497 -12.07 -21.93 17.78
N LEU A 498 -12.25 -21.32 16.61
CA LEU A 498 -13.37 -21.58 15.71
C LEU A 498 -12.87 -21.96 14.31
N ILE A 499 -13.40 -23.07 13.78
CA ILE A 499 -13.34 -23.38 12.35
C ILE A 499 -14.62 -22.86 11.70
N ASP A 500 -14.49 -21.94 10.76
CA ASP A 500 -15.61 -21.38 10.00
C ASP A 500 -15.65 -21.93 8.58
N LEU A 501 -16.69 -22.72 8.30
CA LEU A 501 -17.00 -23.28 6.97
C LEU A 501 -18.24 -22.62 6.34
N SER A 502 -18.82 -21.61 6.98
CA SER A 502 -20.09 -21.01 6.55
C SER A 502 -20.01 -20.31 5.18
N SER A 503 -18.79 -19.92 4.79
CA SER A 503 -18.52 -19.24 3.51
C SER A 503 -18.18 -20.19 2.36
N THR A 504 -18.08 -21.50 2.59
CA THR A 504 -17.83 -22.51 1.55
C THR A 504 -19.00 -22.68 0.56
N GLY A 505 -20.20 -22.21 0.94
CA GLY A 505 -21.43 -22.42 0.18
C GLY A 505 -22.03 -23.82 0.32
N VAL A 506 -21.44 -24.69 1.14
CA VAL A 506 -21.95 -26.04 1.46
C VAL A 506 -22.67 -26.00 2.81
N SER A 507 -23.85 -26.59 2.89
CA SER A 507 -24.54 -26.76 4.18
C SER A 507 -24.08 -28.06 4.84
N PHE A 508 -23.10 -27.95 5.72
CA PHE A 508 -22.53 -29.11 6.41
C PHE A 508 -23.40 -29.60 7.56
N ASN A 509 -23.46 -30.92 7.74
CA ASN A 509 -24.04 -31.61 8.87
C ASN A 509 -22.94 -32.40 9.60
N PHE A 510 -22.56 -31.96 10.80
CA PHE A 510 -21.50 -32.60 11.57
C PHE A 510 -21.97 -33.93 12.18
N ILE A 511 -21.44 -35.05 11.68
CA ILE A 511 -21.73 -36.42 12.11
C ILE A 511 -20.68 -37.00 13.08
N GLU A 512 -19.88 -36.12 13.70
CA GLU A 512 -18.81 -36.47 14.63
C GLU A 512 -17.82 -37.49 14.02
N LYS A 513 -17.68 -38.69 14.62
CA LYS A 513 -16.74 -39.74 14.18
C LYS A 513 -17.37 -40.75 13.22
N ALA A 514 -18.68 -40.66 12.95
CA ALA A 514 -19.38 -41.62 12.10
C ALA A 514 -18.78 -41.63 10.68
N SER A 515 -18.81 -42.80 10.03
CA SER A 515 -18.40 -42.90 8.62
C SER A 515 -19.43 -42.25 7.71
N PHE A 516 -18.96 -41.71 6.58
CA PHE A 516 -19.84 -41.19 5.53
C PHE A 516 -20.85 -42.25 5.10
N SER A 517 -22.07 -41.79 4.85
CA SER A 517 -23.23 -42.60 4.49
C SER A 517 -23.64 -42.42 3.02
N ASN A 518 -22.78 -41.77 2.23
CA ASN A 518 -23.06 -41.30 0.86
C ASN A 518 -24.19 -40.26 0.86
N THR A 519 -24.12 -39.31 1.80
CA THR A 519 -25.05 -38.20 1.92
C THR A 519 -24.26 -36.90 1.77
N ALA A 520 -24.61 -36.11 0.76
CA ALA A 520 -23.97 -34.83 0.50
C ALA A 520 -24.06 -33.88 1.72
N GLY A 521 -22.97 -33.18 1.99
CA GLY A 521 -22.82 -32.24 3.10
C GLY A 521 -22.49 -32.90 4.43
N GLU A 522 -22.12 -34.18 4.49
CA GLU A 522 -21.66 -34.78 5.75
C GLU A 522 -20.28 -34.25 6.12
N LEU A 523 -20.12 -33.80 7.37
CA LEU A 523 -18.84 -33.34 7.93
C LEU A 523 -18.46 -34.23 9.11
N ARG A 524 -17.23 -34.72 9.15
CA ARG A 524 -16.77 -35.64 10.21
C ARG A 524 -15.36 -35.30 10.67
N TYR A 525 -15.06 -35.66 11.92
CA TYR A 525 -13.74 -35.51 12.50
C TYR A 525 -13.18 -36.85 12.98
N ALA A 526 -12.07 -37.29 12.40
CA ALA A 526 -11.41 -38.53 12.79
C ALA A 526 -9.90 -38.45 12.55
N ASP A 527 -9.12 -39.04 13.45
CA ASP A 527 -7.66 -39.16 13.35
C ASP A 527 -6.90 -37.83 13.12
N GLY A 528 -7.42 -36.74 13.67
CA GLY A 528 -6.83 -35.40 13.53
C GLY A 528 -7.35 -34.59 12.33
N MET A 529 -8.20 -35.20 11.50
CA MET A 529 -8.65 -34.62 10.24
C MET A 529 -10.13 -34.27 10.29
N LEU A 530 -10.48 -33.03 9.95
CA LEU A 530 -11.84 -32.60 9.64
C LEU A 530 -12.08 -32.83 8.15
N MET A 531 -13.10 -33.61 7.82
CA MET A 531 -13.34 -34.11 6.47
C MET A 531 -14.80 -33.89 6.07
N GLY A 532 -15.04 -33.32 4.89
CA GLY A 532 -16.38 -33.08 4.34
C GLY A 532 -16.63 -33.87 3.06
N ASP A 533 -17.72 -34.64 3.01
CA ASP A 533 -18.28 -35.26 1.80
C ASP A 533 -19.30 -34.28 1.21
N VAL A 534 -18.90 -33.54 0.18
CA VAL A 534 -19.67 -32.43 -0.39
C VAL A 534 -20.66 -32.94 -1.43
N ASP A 535 -20.29 -33.92 -2.25
CA ASP A 535 -21.12 -34.43 -3.34
C ASP A 535 -21.96 -35.68 -3.00
N GLY A 536 -21.70 -36.30 -1.85
CA GLY A 536 -22.40 -37.47 -1.33
C GLY A 536 -21.90 -38.79 -1.90
N ASP A 537 -20.69 -38.87 -2.44
CA ASP A 537 -20.11 -40.10 -2.97
C ASP A 537 -19.51 -41.03 -1.90
N GLY A 538 -19.43 -40.57 -0.65
CA GLY A 538 -18.85 -41.30 0.48
C GLY A 538 -17.35 -41.08 0.66
N SER A 539 -16.76 -40.17 -0.08
CA SER A 539 -15.35 -39.74 -0.01
C SER A 539 -15.26 -38.31 0.50
N ALA A 540 -14.10 -37.93 1.02
CA ALA A 540 -13.87 -36.55 1.44
C ALA A 540 -13.45 -35.69 0.26
N ASP A 541 -14.14 -34.56 0.07
CA ASP A 541 -13.81 -33.48 -0.86
C ASP A 541 -13.06 -32.35 -0.15
N LEU A 542 -13.43 -32.09 1.11
CA LEU A 542 -12.76 -31.15 2.02
C LEU A 542 -11.92 -31.93 3.03
N VAL A 543 -10.66 -31.54 3.26
CA VAL A 543 -9.80 -32.13 4.30
C VAL A 543 -8.93 -31.06 4.96
N ILE A 544 -9.10 -30.86 6.27
CA ILE A 544 -8.32 -29.94 7.12
C ILE A 544 -7.63 -30.75 8.23
N ASP A 545 -6.30 -30.62 8.36
CA ASP A 545 -5.50 -31.24 9.42
C ASP A 545 -5.46 -30.32 10.66
N LEU A 546 -6.05 -30.75 11.78
CA LEU A 546 -6.00 -30.03 13.06
C LEU A 546 -4.86 -30.54 13.98
N LYS A 547 -3.85 -31.20 13.42
CA LYS A 547 -2.68 -31.80 14.11
C LYS A 547 -3.02 -32.73 15.27
N GLY A 548 -4.19 -33.34 15.25
CA GLY A 548 -4.66 -34.20 16.34
C GLY A 548 -5.23 -33.45 17.55
N ALA A 549 -5.54 -32.15 17.41
CA ALA A 549 -6.30 -31.39 18.39
C ALA A 549 -7.66 -32.06 18.66
N SER A 550 -8.31 -31.73 19.78
CA SER A 550 -9.71 -32.13 19.96
C SER A 550 -10.61 -31.18 19.16
N LEU A 551 -11.81 -31.64 18.81
CA LEU A 551 -12.81 -30.82 18.12
C LEU A 551 -14.18 -31.16 18.68
N SER A 552 -14.96 -30.13 18.97
CA SER A 552 -16.35 -30.23 19.40
C SER A 552 -17.27 -29.50 18.42
N ALA A 553 -18.56 -29.83 18.45
CA ALA A 553 -19.54 -29.20 17.56
C ALA A 553 -19.72 -27.69 17.82
N SER A 554 -19.32 -27.18 18.99
CA SER A 554 -19.35 -25.73 19.28
C SER A 554 -18.19 -24.96 18.65
N ASP A 555 -17.16 -25.67 18.20
CA ASP A 555 -15.97 -25.06 17.59
C ASP A 555 -16.11 -24.97 16.05
N LEU A 556 -17.34 -25.17 15.54
CA LEU A 556 -17.68 -25.17 14.13
C LEU A 556 -18.75 -24.12 13.84
N ALA A 557 -18.49 -23.24 12.87
CA ALA A 557 -19.52 -22.44 12.20
C ALA A 557 -19.81 -23.07 10.82
N LEU A 558 -21.06 -23.48 10.58
CA LEU A 558 -21.49 -24.28 9.42
C LEU A 558 -22.62 -23.61 8.62
#